data_AF-A0A838Q2S2-F1
#
_entry.id   AF-A0A838Q2S2-F1
#
_cell.length_a   1.000
_cell.length_b   1.000
_cell.length_c   1.000
_cell.angle_alpha   90.00
_cell.angle_beta   90.00
_cell.angle_gamma   90.00
#
_symmetry.space_group_name_H-M   'P 1'
#
loop_
_entity.id
_entity.type
_entity.pdbx_description
1 polymer ?
#
loop_
_entity_poly.entity_id
_entity_poly.type
_entity_poly.pdbx_seq_one_letter_code
_entity_poly.pdbx_strand_id
1 'polypeptide(L)'
;MTFERNAYGGVSGTSQKTVNGGFGLQWVDYGGLIPHFPSACVDGNGRTVLATTGIDGRLYFRRQQSSSPASSYDAWTAVGL
;
A
#
# COMPACT_ATOMS: atom_id res chain seq x y z
N MET A 1 -3.96 -0.60 -9.31
CA MET A 1 -2.65 -0.17 -8.76
C MET A 1 -1.79 -1.40 -8.58
N THR A 2 -0.46 -1.24 -8.53
CA THR A 2 0.48 -2.31 -8.16
C THR A 2 1.27 -1.88 -6.93
N PHE A 3 1.58 -2.86 -6.07
CA PHE A 3 2.33 -2.65 -4.83
C PHE A 3 3.35 -3.76 -4.70
N GLU A 4 4.54 -3.43 -4.19
CA GLU A 4 5.64 -4.38 -4.01
C GLU A 4 6.50 -4.05 -2.80
N ARG A 5 7.24 -5.05 -2.33
CA ARG A 5 8.32 -4.83 -1.37
C ARG A 5 9.49 -4.17 -2.12
N ASN A 6 9.96 -3.02 -1.64
CA ASN A 6 11.07 -2.29 -2.25
C ASN A 6 12.44 -2.75 -1.70
N ALA A 7 13.51 -2.30 -2.34
CA ALA A 7 14.89 -2.66 -1.98
C ALA A 7 15.30 -2.21 -0.56
N TYR A 8 14.63 -1.19 -0.01
CA TYR A 8 14.84 -0.69 1.35
C TYR A 8 14.02 -1.44 2.40
N GLY A 9 13.26 -2.47 1.98
CA GLY A 9 12.45 -3.31 2.87
C GLY A 9 11.07 -2.78 3.19
N GLY A 10 10.69 -1.61 2.66
CA GLY A 10 9.36 -1.04 2.78
C GLY A 10 8.43 -1.47 1.65
N VAL A 11 7.27 -0.83 1.55
CA VAL A 11 6.32 -1.00 0.45
C VAL A 11 6.42 0.18 -0.51
N SER A 12 6.51 -0.08 -1.81
CA SER A 12 6.30 0.93 -2.84
C SER A 12 5.10 0.58 -3.72
N GLY A 13 4.50 1.56 -4.37
CA GLY A 13 3.47 1.30 -5.37
C GLY A 13 3.40 2.31 -6.50
N THR A 14 2.71 1.92 -7.56
CA THR A 14 2.50 2.74 -8.76
C THR A 14 1.12 2.46 -9.36
N SER A 15 0.69 3.35 -10.24
CA SER A 15 -0.62 3.29 -10.90
C SER A 15 -0.57 3.86 -12.31
N GLN A 16 -1.50 3.42 -13.15
CA GLN A 16 -1.74 4.08 -14.43
C GLN A 16 -2.37 5.45 -14.18
N LYS A 17 -1.97 6.47 -14.94
CA LYS A 17 -2.53 7.83 -14.83
C LYS A 17 -3.81 8.01 -15.66
N THR A 18 -4.02 7.16 -16.65
CA THR A 18 -5.18 7.13 -17.53
C THR A 18 -5.60 5.68 -17.78
N VAL A 19 -6.85 5.48 -18.20
CA VAL A 19 -7.35 4.15 -18.58
C VAL A 19 -6.47 3.58 -19.70
N ASN A 20 -5.97 2.36 -19.49
CA ASN A 20 -5.04 1.66 -20.40
C ASN A 20 -3.69 2.39 -20.64
N GLY A 21 -3.34 3.38 -19.82
CA GLY A 21 -2.07 4.09 -19.91
C GLY A 21 -0.89 3.27 -19.39
N GLY A 22 0.33 3.78 -19.60
CA GLY A 22 1.51 3.23 -18.94
C GLY A 22 1.50 3.47 -17.43
N PHE A 23 2.23 2.64 -16.70
CA PHE A 23 2.59 2.93 -15.31
C PHE A 23 3.69 4.00 -15.26
N GLY A 24 3.63 4.87 -14.26
CA GLY A 24 4.70 5.85 -14.04
C GLY A 24 6.01 5.16 -13.62
N LEU A 25 7.15 5.71 -14.06
CA LEU A 25 8.49 5.25 -13.63
C LEU A 25 8.80 5.63 -12.18
N GLN A 26 8.09 6.64 -11.64
CA GLN A 26 8.21 7.05 -10.25
C GLN A 26 7.24 6.23 -9.38
N TRP A 27 7.82 5.40 -8.52
CA TRP A 27 7.09 4.67 -7.49
C TRP A 27 6.94 5.55 -6.24
N VAL A 28 5.78 5.48 -5.60
CA VAL A 28 5.55 6.14 -4.31
C VAL A 28 6.01 5.20 -3.20
N ASP A 29 6.86 5.69 -2.30
CA ASP A 29 7.27 4.95 -1.11
C ASP A 29 6.23 5.12 0.00
N TYR A 30 5.74 3.98 0.47
CA TYR A 30 4.78 3.86 1.56
C TYR A 30 5.45 3.46 2.88
N GLY A 31 6.78 3.35 2.91
CA GLY A 31 7.56 3.01 4.09
C GLY A 31 7.20 1.65 4.69
N GLY A 32 7.44 1.51 5.98
CA GLY A 32 7.31 0.24 6.71
C GLY A 32 8.58 -0.61 6.62
N LEU A 33 8.54 -1.79 7.23
CA LEU A 33 9.60 -2.77 7.17
C LEU A 33 9.00 -4.17 7.20
N ILE A 34 9.06 -4.85 6.06
CA ILE A 34 8.33 -6.09 5.82
C ILE A 34 9.29 -7.20 5.35
N PRO A 35 9.16 -8.43 5.88
CA PRO A 35 9.98 -9.56 5.44
C PRO A 35 9.46 -10.20 4.14
N HIS A 36 8.20 -9.95 3.77
CA HIS A 36 7.52 -10.57 2.63
C HIS A 36 6.84 -9.52 1.75
N PHE A 37 5.87 -9.94 0.93
CA PHE A 37 5.14 -9.06 0.02
C PHE A 37 3.90 -8.46 0.68
N PRO A 38 3.48 -7.24 0.30
CA PRO A 38 2.21 -6.69 0.72
C PRO A 38 1.04 -7.41 0.03
N SER A 39 -0.12 -7.40 0.68
CA SER A 39 -1.41 -7.75 0.08
C SER A 39 -2.29 -6.50 0.00
N ALA A 40 -3.11 -6.41 -1.03
CA ALA A 40 -4.01 -5.28 -1.25
C ALA A 40 -5.45 -5.74 -1.47
N CYS A 41 -6.41 -5.03 -0.88
CA CYS A 41 -7.83 -5.20 -1.14
C CYS A 41 -8.55 -3.84 -1.18
N VAL A 42 -9.83 -3.86 -1.51
CA VAL A 42 -10.70 -2.68 -1.49
C VAL A 42 -11.75 -2.89 -0.41
N ASP A 43 -11.92 -1.91 0.49
CA ASP A 43 -12.92 -1.97 1.55
C ASP A 43 -14.33 -1.62 1.04
N GLY A 44 -15.34 -1.76 1.90
CA GLY A 44 -16.74 -1.46 1.54
C GLY A 44 -17.02 -0.02 1.13
N ASN A 45 -16.09 0.90 1.37
CA ASN A 45 -16.19 2.31 0.95
C ASN A 45 -15.39 2.60 -0.33
N GLY A 46 -14.84 1.58 -0.99
CA GLY A 46 -14.03 1.76 -2.19
C GLY A 46 -12.61 2.26 -1.93
N ARG A 47 -12.10 2.18 -0.70
CA ARG A 47 -10.74 2.60 -0.34
C ARG A 47 -9.78 1.43 -0.45
N THR A 48 -8.60 1.65 -1.02
CA THR A 48 -7.54 0.64 -1.02
C THR A 48 -7.01 0.44 0.40
N VAL A 49 -6.90 -0.82 0.83
CA VAL A 49 -6.25 -1.25 2.07
C VAL A 49 -5.03 -2.08 1.69
N LEU A 50 -3.88 -1.72 2.24
CA LEU A 50 -2.64 -2.51 2.18
C LEU A 50 -2.44 -3.21 3.52
N ALA A 51 -2.10 -4.48 3.48
CA ALA A 51 -1.80 -5.29 4.65
C ALA A 51 -0.46 -6.00 4.47
N THR A 52 0.28 -6.16 5.57
CA THR A 52 1.58 -6.82 5.57
C THR A 52 1.94 -7.34 6.95
N THR A 53 2.81 -8.35 7.01
CA THR A 53 3.43 -8.78 8.27
C THR A 53 4.66 -7.91 8.52
N GLY A 54 4.80 -7.37 9.73
CA GLY A 54 6.02 -6.67 10.16
C GLY A 54 7.15 -7.65 10.50
N ILE A 55 8.36 -7.13 10.68
CA ILE A 55 9.51 -7.94 11.15
C ILE A 55 9.34 -8.51 12.57
N ASP A 56 8.36 -8.00 13.32
CA ASP A 56 7.94 -8.47 14.64
C ASP A 56 6.87 -9.59 14.56
N GLY A 57 6.50 -10.03 13.36
CA GLY A 57 5.49 -11.06 13.13
C GLY A 57 4.05 -10.57 13.29
N ARG A 58 3.82 -9.27 13.55
CA ARG A 58 2.47 -8.71 13.68
C ARG A 58 1.89 -8.29 12.33
N LEU A 59 0.56 -8.33 12.21
CA LEU A 59 -0.13 -7.81 11.04
C LEU A 59 -0.27 -6.29 11.16
N TYR A 60 0.11 -5.58 10.10
CA TYR A 60 -0.08 -4.14 9.95
C TYR A 60 -0.92 -3.85 8.73
N PHE A 61 -1.68 -2.76 8.78
CA PHE A 61 -2.40 -2.24 7.65
C PHE A 61 -2.23 -0.74 7.49
N ARG A 62 -2.42 -0.25 6.27
CA ARG A 62 -2.68 1.16 5.99
C ARG A 62 -3.79 1.28 4.95
N ARG A 63 -4.51 2.40 4.94
CA ARG A 63 -5.70 2.59 4.12
C ARG A 63 -5.69 3.95 3.44
N GLN A 64 -6.26 4.05 2.24
CA GLN A 64 -6.54 5.36 1.64
C GLN A 64 -7.50 6.17 2.51
N GLN A 65 -7.31 7.48 2.56
CA GLN A 65 -8.15 8.37 3.36
C GLN A 65 -9.55 8.53 2.77
N SER A 66 -9.67 8.43 1.44
CA SER A 66 -10.92 8.45 0.69
C SER A 66 -10.85 7.51 -0.51
N SER A 67 -11.99 7.26 -1.16
CA SER A 67 -12.08 6.43 -2.38
C SER A 67 -11.56 7.13 -3.64
N SER A 68 -11.08 8.37 -3.52
CA SER A 68 -10.43 9.05 -4.64
C SER A 68 -9.13 8.32 -5.02
N PRO A 69 -8.87 8.05 -6.31
CA PRO A 69 -7.61 7.46 -6.76
C PRO A 69 -6.36 8.27 -6.37
N ALA A 70 -6.51 9.59 -6.17
CA ALA A 70 -5.43 10.50 -5.76
C ALA A 70 -5.33 10.66 -4.23
N SER A 71 -6.16 9.97 -3.46
CA SER A 71 -6.17 10.09 -2.00
C SER A 71 -4.89 9.56 -1.39
N SER A 72 -4.36 10.28 -0.39
CA SER A 72 -3.26 9.84 0.45
C SER A 72 -3.64 8.61 1.28
N TYR A 73 -2.62 7.92 1.78
CA TYR A 73 -2.79 6.78 2.66
C TYR A 73 -2.43 7.15 4.09
N ASP A 74 -3.19 6.64 5.06
CA ASP A 74 -2.88 6.72 6.48
C ASP A 74 -1.54 6.04 6.81
N ALA A 75 -1.00 6.28 8.00
CA ALA A 75 0.19 5.57 8.49
C ALA A 75 -0.07 4.07 8.70
N TRP A 76 1.00 3.27 8.75
CA TRP A 76 0.91 1.87 9.14
C TRP A 76 0.41 1.73 10.57
N THR A 77 -0.63 0.92 10.77
CA THR A 77 -1.27 0.66 12.05
C THR A 77 -1.29 -0.84 12.31
N ALA A 78 -0.94 -1.27 13.51
CA ALA A 78 -1.00 -2.68 13.88
C ALA A 78 -2.46 -3.14 14.00
N VAL A 79 -2.75 -4.36 13.57
CA VAL A 79 -4.07 -4.99 13.74
C VAL A 79 -4.16 -5.56 15.16
N GLY A 80 -5.27 -5.27 15.85
CA GLY A 80 -5.58 -5.85 17.16
C GLY A 80 -4.95 -5.14 18.35
N LEU A 81 -4.56 -3.86 18.20
CA LEU A 81 -4.23 -2.95 19.29
C LEU A 81 -5.38 -1.98 19.58
#